data_AF-A0A914FVR4-F1
#
_entry.id   AF-A0A914FVR4-F1
#
_cell.length_a   1.000
_cell.length_b   1.000
_cell.length_c   1.000
_cell.angle_alpha   90.00
_cell.angle_beta   90.00
_cell.angle_gamma   90.00
#
_symmetry.space_group_name_H-M   'P 1'
#
loop_
_entity.id
_entity.type
_entity.pdbx_description
1 polymer ?
#
loop_
_entity_poly.entity_id
_entity_poly.type
_entity_poly.pdbx_seq_one_letter_code
_entity_poly.pdbx_strand_id
1 'polypeptide(L)'
;MDVDFVINYDLPLNYFDYVHRCGRTGRNQKSGTAVTFVDLKNEEDYSKKVLQQIITNTKSPIPIFLHDFVENVKKLNEAEIQMRPNFNEQQENKR
;
A
#
# COMPACT_ATOMS: atom_id res chain seq x y z
N MET A 1 17.43 -17.85 9.34
CA MET A 1 17.63 -17.53 7.91
C MET A 1 17.68 -16.01 7.77
N ASP A 2 18.77 -15.54 7.17
CA ASP A 2 18.96 -14.17 6.71
C ASP A 2 19.04 -14.31 5.18
N VAL A 3 18.14 -13.68 4.43
CA VAL A 3 18.16 -13.74 2.95
C VAL A 3 18.49 -12.36 2.40
N ASP A 4 19.31 -12.31 1.35
CA ASP A 4 19.73 -11.04 0.74
C ASP A 4 18.62 -10.41 -0.12
N PHE A 5 17.79 -11.27 -0.72
CA PHE A 5 16.70 -10.88 -1.61
C PHE A 5 15.40 -11.59 -1.26
N VAL A 6 14.30 -10.85 -1.33
CA VAL A 6 12.93 -11.38 -1.33
C VAL A 6 12.29 -11.02 -2.65
N ILE A 7 11.77 -12.01 -3.37
CA ILE A 7 11.04 -11.81 -4.62
C ILE A 7 9.60 -12.27 -4.39
N ASN A 8 8.67 -11.33 -4.34
CA ASN A 8 7.24 -11.61 -4.39
C ASN A 8 6.84 -11.79 -5.86
N TYR A 9 6.85 -13.03 -6.33
CA TYR A 9 6.41 -13.36 -7.69
C TYR A 9 4.95 -12.96 -7.93
N ASP A 10 4.10 -13.23 -6.94
CA ASP A 10 2.71 -12.76 -6.91
C ASP A 10 2.52 -11.75 -5.78
N LEU A 11 1.62 -10.79 -6.03
CA LEU A 11 1.23 -9.80 -5.04
C LEU A 11 0.57 -10.50 -3.83
N PRO A 12 1.02 -10.22 -2.59
CA PRO A 12 0.38 -10.77 -1.40
C PRO A 12 -1.09 -10.35 -1.27
N LEU A 13 -1.92 -11.19 -0.64
CA LEU A 13 -3.36 -10.95 -0.49
C LEU A 13 -3.70 -9.71 0.33
N ASN A 14 -2.81 -9.33 1.25
CA ASN A 14 -2.94 -8.13 2.07
C ASN A 14 -1.56 -7.51 2.37
N TYR A 15 -1.57 -6.28 2.85
CA TYR A 15 -0.35 -5.54 3.18
C TYR A 15 0.46 -6.14 4.34
N PHE A 16 -0.18 -6.76 5.34
CA PHE A 16 0.55 -7.38 6.45
C PHE A 16 1.38 -8.58 5.99
N ASP A 17 0.83 -9.38 5.07
CA ASP A 17 1.55 -10.48 4.44
C ASP A 17 2.75 -9.97 3.62
N TYR A 18 2.58 -8.86 2.90
CA TYR A 18 3.69 -8.18 2.23
C TYR A 18 4.80 -7.81 3.21
N VAL A 19 4.46 -7.19 4.35
CA VAL A 19 5.45 -6.82 5.38
C VAL A 19 6.14 -8.06 5.97
N HIS A 20 5.41 -9.12 6.27
CA HIS A 20 5.98 -10.36 6.82
C HIS A 20 6.93 -11.09 5.84
N ARG A 21 6.63 -11.01 4.53
CA ARG A 21 7.50 -11.56 3.47
C ARG A 21 8.76 -10.71 3.32
N CYS A 22 8.63 -9.39 3.19
CA CYS A 22 9.76 -8.48 3.07
C CYS A 22 10.67 -8.51 4.32
N GLY A 23 10.09 -8.72 5.51
CA GLY A 23 10.83 -8.83 6.77
C GLY A 23 11.77 -10.04 6.90
N ARG A 24 11.94 -10.85 5.84
CA ARG A 24 12.95 -11.92 5.76
C ARG A 24 14.33 -11.41 5.33
N THR A 25 14.40 -10.22 4.72
CA THR A 25 15.65 -9.52 4.36
C THR A 25 15.84 -8.25 5.19
N GLY A 26 17.03 -7.65 5.15
CA GLY A 26 17.31 -6.33 5.73
C GLY A 26 17.25 -6.27 7.26
N ARG A 27 17.74 -7.32 7.94
CA ARG A 27 17.75 -7.44 9.41
C ARG A 27 19.09 -7.03 10.00
N ASN A 28 19.13 -6.81 11.32
CA ASN A 28 20.37 -6.55 12.07
C ASN A 28 21.22 -5.42 11.47
N GLN A 29 20.57 -4.30 11.10
CA GLN A 29 21.19 -3.12 10.48
C GLN A 29 21.80 -3.36 9.08
N LYS A 30 21.62 -4.54 8.50
CA LYS A 30 22.00 -4.81 7.11
C LYS A 30 20.92 -4.30 6.16
N SER A 31 21.35 -3.88 4.98
CA SER A 31 20.45 -3.62 3.86
C SER A 31 19.88 -4.92 3.31
N GLY A 32 18.68 -4.85 2.74
CA GLY A 32 18.02 -5.97 2.11
C GLY A 32 17.15 -5.48 0.96
N THR A 33 16.94 -6.33 -0.05
CA THR A 33 16.15 -5.94 -1.24
C THR A 33 14.91 -6.81 -1.35
N ALA A 34 13.76 -6.16 -1.46
CA ALA A 34 12.50 -6.82 -1.77
C ALA A 34 11.97 -6.30 -3.11
N VAL A 35 11.68 -7.21 -4.04
CA VAL A 35 11.09 -6.92 -5.34
C VAL A 35 9.72 -7.59 -5.41
N THR A 36 8.71 -6.87 -5.86
CA THR A 36 7.36 -7.40 -6.03
C THR A 36 6.94 -7.20 -7.47
N PHE A 37 6.49 -8.27 -8.11
CA PHE A 37 5.84 -8.17 -9.40
C PHE A 37 4.37 -7.85 -9.21
N VAL A 38 3.86 -6.97 -10.06
CA VAL A 38 2.49 -6.50 -10.03
C VAL A 38 1.94 -6.52 -11.44
N ASP A 39 0.74 -7.09 -11.59
CA ASP A 39 -0.04 -6.94 -12.81
C ASP A 39 -1.01 -5.77 -12.63
N LEU A 40 -0.74 -4.67 -13.34
CA LEU A 40 -1.59 -3.46 -13.29
C LEU A 40 -2.91 -3.63 -14.02
N LYS A 41 -3.05 -4.67 -14.84
CA LYS A 41 -4.32 -5.00 -15.50
C LYS A 41 -5.21 -5.86 -14.61
N ASN A 42 -4.72 -6.34 -13.47
CA ASN A 42 -5.55 -7.04 -12.52
C ASN A 42 -6.57 -6.06 -11.92
N GLU A 43 -7.86 -6.32 -12.18
CA GLU A 43 -8.95 -5.46 -11.73
C GLU A 43 -9.42 -5.76 -10.31
N GLU A 44 -8.93 -6.84 -9.69
CA GLU A 44 -9.31 -7.25 -8.33
C GLU A 44 -9.06 -6.14 -7.31
N ASP A 45 -10.10 -5.84 -6.52
CA ASP A 45 -10.07 -4.76 -5.53
C ASP A 45 -8.95 -4.93 -4.49
N TYR A 46 -8.67 -6.18 -4.07
CA TYR A 46 -7.60 -6.43 -3.11
C TYR A 46 -6.23 -6.06 -3.67
N SER A 47 -5.97 -6.37 -4.95
CA SER A 47 -4.68 -6.10 -5.60
C SER A 47 -4.40 -4.60 -5.66
N LYS A 48 -5.40 -3.80 -6.07
CA LYS A 48 -5.31 -2.34 -6.07
C LYS A 48 -5.09 -1.78 -4.67
N LYS A 49 -5.82 -2.29 -3.68
CA LYS A 49 -5.72 -1.87 -2.28
C LYS A 49 -4.34 -2.17 -1.69
N VAL A 50 -3.81 -3.36 -1.92
CA VAL A 50 -2.46 -3.75 -1.44
C VAL A 50 -1.40 -2.90 -2.12
N LEU A 51 -1.48 -2.70 -3.44
CA LEU A 51 -0.55 -1.85 -4.18
C LEU A 51 -0.56 -0.40 -3.64
N GLN A 52 -1.75 0.17 -3.43
CA GLN A 52 -1.91 1.47 -2.79
C GLN A 52 -1.23 1.51 -1.41
N GLN A 53 -1.46 0.49 -0.56
CA GLN A 53 -0.85 0.42 0.76
C GLN A 53 0.68 0.33 0.69
N ILE A 54 1.23 -0.44 -0.27
CA ILE A 54 2.68 -0.53 -0.48
C ILE A 54 3.24 0.83 -0.89
N ILE A 55 2.65 1.48 -1.88
CA ILE A 55 3.12 2.78 -2.38
C ILE A 55 3.03 3.86 -1.29
N THR A 56 1.97 3.85 -0.49
CA THR A 56 1.71 4.89 0.52
C THR A 56 2.54 4.69 1.78
N ASN A 57 2.72 3.45 2.22
CA ASN A 57 3.37 3.15 3.50
C ASN A 57 4.86 2.82 3.37
N THR A 58 5.40 2.76 2.15
CA THR A 58 6.83 2.55 1.93
C THR A 58 7.48 3.78 1.31
N LYS A 59 8.78 3.92 1.50
CA LYS A 59 9.60 4.95 0.82
C LYS A 59 10.17 4.44 -0.51
N SER A 60 9.51 3.46 -1.11
CA SER A 60 9.98 2.84 -2.34
C SER A 60 9.94 3.88 -3.47
N PRO A 61 10.94 3.90 -4.38
CA PRO A 61 10.86 4.73 -5.56
C PRO A 61 9.63 4.31 -6.38
N ILE A 62 8.80 5.28 -6.74
CA ILE A 62 7.61 5.05 -7.55
C ILE A 62 8.07 5.08 -9.02
N PRO A 63 7.92 3.98 -9.77
CA PRO A 63 8.18 4.00 -11.20
C PRO A 63 7.28 5.02 -11.90
N ILE A 64 7.81 5.74 -12.88
CA ILE A 64 7.09 6.81 -13.61
C ILE A 64 5.75 6.31 -14.17
N PHE A 65 5.71 5.07 -14.67
CA PHE A 65 4.49 4.46 -15.20
C PHE A 65 3.37 4.25 -14.16
N LEU A 66 3.67 4.38 -12.86
CA LEU A 66 2.67 4.33 -11.79
C LEU A 66 2.20 5.71 -11.32
N HIS A 67 2.77 6.81 -11.80
CA HIS A 67 2.42 8.15 -11.29
C HIS A 67 0.91 8.43 -11.41
N ASP A 68 0.30 8.12 -12.56
CA ASP A 68 -1.14 8.32 -12.75
C ASP A 68 -1.98 7.48 -11.79
N PHE A 69 -1.56 6.23 -11.53
CA PHE A 69 -2.20 5.37 -10.53
C PHE A 69 -2.13 6.01 -9.14
N VAL A 70 -0.97 6.52 -8.74
CA VAL A 70 -0.77 7.17 -7.44
C VAL A 70 -1.61 8.44 -7.30
N GLU A 71 -1.64 9.28 -8.33
CA GLU A 71 -2.44 10.50 -8.32
C GLU A 71 -3.94 10.22 -8.24
N ASN A 72 -4.42 9.21 -8.97
CA ASN A 72 -5.82 8.78 -8.89
C ASN A 72 -6.16 8.26 -7.48
N VAL A 73 -5.27 7.48 -6.89
CA VAL A 73 -5.40 6.98 -5.52
C VAL A 73 -5.48 8.11 -4.49
N LYS A 74 -4.65 9.15 -4.61
CA LYS A 74 -4.69 10.32 -3.71
C LYS A 74 -6.03 11.06 -3.80
N LYS A 75 -6.52 11.30 -5.01
CA LYS A 75 -7.81 11.98 -5.25
C LYS A 75 -8.97 11.22 -4.61
N LEU A 76 -8.99 9.88 -4.72
CA LEU A 76 -10.01 9.03 -4.10
C LEU A 76 -9.97 9.14 -2.57
N ASN A 77 -8.77 9.08 -1.98
CA ASN A 77 -8.62 9.21 -0.53
C ASN A 77 -9.06 10.59 -0.01
N GLU A 78 -8.75 11.67 -0.73
CA GLU A 78 -9.18 13.02 -0.39
C GLU A 78 -10.71 13.16 -0.45
N ALA A 79 -11.34 12.62 -1.50
CA ALA A 79 -12.79 12.60 -1.63
C ALA A 79 -13.46 11.79 -0.50
N GLU A 80 -12.90 10.63 -0.12
CA GLU A 80 -13.38 9.86 1.02
C GLU A 80 -13.28 10.63 2.34
N ILE A 81 -12.18 11.36 2.58
CA ILE A 81 -12.00 12.17 3.78
C ILE A 81 -13.03 13.31 3.84
N GLN A 82 -13.32 13.95 2.70
CA GLN A 82 -14.31 15.02 2.60
C GLN A 82 -15.75 14.52 2.80
N MET A 83 -16.06 13.28 2.41
CA MET A 83 -17.37 12.65 2.60
C MET A 83 -17.58 12.07 4.00
N ARG A 84 -16.54 11.97 4.84
CA ARG A 84 -16.71 11.47 6.20
C ARG A 84 -17.59 12.44 7.00
N PRO A 85 -18.69 11.96 7.59
CA PRO A 85 -19.55 12.82 8.39
C PRO A 85 -18.74 13.42 9.53
N ASN A 86 -18.92 14.71 9.73
CA ASN A 86 -18.24 15.46 10.78
C ASN A 86 -18.69 14.89 12.13
N PHE A 87 -17.78 14.25 12.88
CA PHE A 87 -18.12 13.58 14.16
C PHE A 87 -18.76 14.54 15.18
N ASN A 88 -18.57 15.85 15.02
CA ASN A 88 -19.13 16.88 15.89
C ASN A 88 -20.61 17.21 15.57
N GLU A 89 -21.08 17.01 14.34
CA GLU A 89 -22.47 17.33 13.93
C GLU A 89 -23.50 16.33 14.47
N GLN A 90 -23.08 15.12 14.83
CA GLN A 90 -23.96 14.08 15.39
C GLN A 90 -24.26 14.26 16.88
N GLN A 91 -23.52 15.13 17.59
CA GLN A 91 -23.72 15.38 19.02
C GLN A 91 -24.64 16.57 19.31
N GLU A 92 -24.75 17.54 18.38
CA GLU A 92 -25.61 18.72 18.56
C GLU A 92 -27.10 18.44 18.26
N ASN A 93 -27.41 17.45 17.42
CA ASN A 93 -28.80 17.06 17.09
C ASN A 93 -29.44 16.08 18.11
N LYS A 94 -28.87 15.92 19.31
CA LYS A 94 -29.41 15.07 20.40
C LYS A 94 -29.89 15.87 21.62
N ARG A 95 -30.28 17.13 21.46
CA ARG A 95 -30.94 17.94 22.50
C ARG A 95 -32.37 18.29 22.12
#